data_AF-A0A6P0Q0V4-F1
#
_entry.id   AF-A0A6P0Q0V4-F1
#
_cell.length_a   1.000
_cell.length_b   1.000
_cell.length_c   1.000
_cell.angle_alpha   90.00
_cell.angle_beta   90.00
_cell.angle_gamma   90.00
#
_symmetry.space_group_name_H-M   'P 1'
#
loop_
_entity.id
_entity.type
_entity.pdbx_description
1 polymer ?
#
loop_
_entity_poly.entity_id
_entity_poly.type
_entity_poly.pdbx_seq_one_letter_code
_entity_poly.pdbx_strand_id
1 'polypeptide(L)'
;IFLFLWNRVYRKGSTQPIIGKDVQDKALDDSFREFVSSQTMQELLDKYQGISISDAREIKKHVNIPVICTGGFQQASYIREAISEGFCDAVSIARPLVANNDLVQQFQQGKDLPERPCTYCNKCLVNALQNPLGCYDVRRYNDDHDKMIEQVMTVFDPPPFS
;
A
#
# COMPACT_ATOMS: atom_id res chain seq x y z
N ILE A 1 7.49 -23.18 -28.49
CA ILE A 1 7.07 -23.78 -27.20
C ILE A 1 6.92 -22.72 -26.10
N PHE A 2 7.95 -21.94 -25.77
CA PHE A 2 7.89 -20.93 -24.69
C PHE A 2 6.80 -19.85 -24.88
N LEU A 3 6.70 -19.22 -26.06
CA LEU A 3 5.65 -18.24 -26.37
C LEU A 3 4.22 -18.84 -26.34
N PHE A 4 4.10 -20.12 -26.70
CA PHE A 4 2.82 -20.85 -26.68
C PHE A 4 2.37 -21.16 -25.24
N LEU A 5 3.31 -21.48 -24.34
CA LEU A 5 3.04 -21.66 -22.91
C LEU A 5 2.80 -20.31 -22.21
N TRP A 6 3.55 -19.27 -22.56
CA TRP A 6 3.44 -17.92 -21.99
C TRP A 6 2.09 -17.25 -22.31
N ASN A 7 1.59 -17.41 -23.54
CA ASN A 7 0.27 -16.90 -23.95
C ASN A 7 -0.91 -17.72 -23.41
N ARG A 8 -0.63 -18.86 -22.76
CA ARG A 8 -1.64 -19.70 -22.09
C ARG A 8 -1.88 -19.26 -20.64
N VAL A 9 -1.01 -18.42 -20.08
CA VAL A 9 -1.28 -17.72 -18.84
C VAL A 9 -2.36 -16.70 -19.14
N TYR A 10 -3.60 -17.07 -18.81
CA TYR A 10 -4.77 -16.24 -18.98
C TYR A 10 -4.57 -14.91 -18.24
N ARG A 11 -4.38 -13.83 -18.99
CA ARG A 11 -4.33 -12.48 -18.44
C ARG A 11 -5.75 -11.96 -18.32
N LYS A 12 -6.50 -12.44 -17.33
CA LYS A 12 -7.74 -11.74 -16.94
C LYS A 12 -7.30 -10.38 -16.42
N GLY A 13 -7.78 -9.30 -17.01
CA GLY A 13 -7.79 -8.03 -16.30
C GLY A 13 -8.63 -8.25 -15.04
N SER A 14 -8.02 -8.20 -13.86
CA SER A 14 -8.78 -8.26 -12.63
C SER A 14 -9.47 -6.90 -12.47
N THR A 15 -10.78 -6.86 -12.73
CA THR A 15 -11.61 -5.77 -12.21
C THR A 15 -11.51 -5.80 -10.69
N GLN A 16 -11.20 -4.68 -10.06
CA GLN A 16 -11.16 -4.58 -8.60
C GLN A 16 -12.54 -4.94 -8.05
N PRO A 17 -12.66 -5.98 -7.20
CA PRO A 17 -13.96 -6.43 -6.71
C PRO A 17 -14.49 -5.59 -5.54
N ILE A 18 -13.67 -4.67 -5.03
CA ILE A 18 -13.93 -3.83 -3.86
C ILE A 18 -13.55 -2.40 -4.23
N ILE A 19 -14.32 -1.44 -3.73
CA ILE A 19 -14.11 -0.01 -3.97
C ILE A 19 -13.94 0.67 -2.61
N GLY A 20 -12.82 1.38 -2.42
CA GLY A 20 -12.61 2.18 -1.22
C GLY A 20 -13.39 3.50 -1.27
N LYS A 21 -13.29 4.32 -0.23
CA LYS A 21 -13.90 5.67 -0.25
C LYS A 21 -13.16 6.56 -1.26
N ASP A 22 -13.90 7.46 -1.90
CA ASP A 22 -13.31 8.44 -2.80
C ASP A 22 -12.28 9.31 -2.07
N VAL A 23 -11.10 9.47 -2.68
CA VAL A 23 -10.04 10.34 -2.15
C VAL A 23 -10.49 11.80 -2.22
N GLN A 24 -10.60 12.43 -1.05
CA GLN A 24 -10.96 13.82 -0.92
C GLN A 24 -9.71 14.70 -0.81
N ASP A 25 -9.73 15.89 -1.42
CA ASP A 25 -8.63 16.87 -1.30
C ASP A 25 -8.23 17.16 0.14
N LYS A 26 -9.22 17.33 1.03
CA LYS A 26 -9.01 17.58 2.46
C LYS A 26 -8.34 16.42 3.22
N ALA A 27 -8.27 15.23 2.62
CA ALA A 27 -7.65 14.07 3.24
C ALA A 27 -6.14 13.99 2.97
N LEU A 28 -5.63 14.82 2.06
CA LEU A 28 -4.23 14.86 1.67
C LEU A 28 -3.60 16.17 2.12
N ASP A 29 -2.35 16.10 2.56
CA ASP A 29 -1.54 17.27 2.89
C ASP A 29 -1.31 18.15 1.65
N ASP A 30 -1.31 19.47 1.83
CA ASP A 30 -1.27 20.43 0.72
C ASP A 30 0.01 20.27 -0.13
N SER A 31 1.17 20.14 0.52
CA SER A 31 2.43 19.96 -0.20
C SER A 31 2.54 18.59 -0.85
N PHE A 32 1.83 17.58 -0.35
CA PHE A 32 1.72 16.30 -1.07
C PHE A 32 0.85 16.44 -2.33
N ARG A 33 -0.24 17.22 -2.27
CA ARG A 33 -1.14 17.44 -3.41
C ARG A 33 -0.50 18.19 -4.57
N GLU A 34 0.51 19.02 -4.30
CA GLU A 34 1.33 19.66 -5.35
C GLU A 34 2.02 18.63 -6.25
N PHE A 35 2.35 17.45 -5.70
CA PHE A 35 3.00 16.37 -6.43
C PHE A 35 2.00 15.28 -6.89
N VAL A 36 1.08 14.84 -6.03
CA VAL A 36 0.06 13.83 -6.35
C VAL A 36 -1.31 14.36 -5.96
N SER A 37 -2.06 14.80 -6.97
CA SER A 37 -3.45 15.23 -6.79
C SER A 37 -4.32 14.10 -6.23
N SER A 38 -5.45 14.44 -5.62
CA SER A 38 -6.42 13.44 -5.12
C SER A 38 -6.94 12.53 -6.22
N GLN A 39 -7.14 13.06 -7.43
CA GLN A 39 -7.53 12.27 -8.59
C GLN A 39 -6.43 11.27 -8.97
N THR A 40 -5.17 11.72 -9.05
CA THR A 40 -4.04 10.83 -9.33
C THR A 40 -3.90 9.76 -8.23
N MET A 41 -4.13 10.13 -6.97
CA MET A 41 -4.11 9.17 -5.87
C MET A 41 -5.24 8.14 -5.99
N GLN A 42 -6.45 8.57 -6.36
CA GLN A 42 -7.58 7.68 -6.66
C GLN A 42 -7.20 6.68 -7.76
N GLU A 43 -6.68 7.15 -8.89
CA GLU A 43 -6.26 6.30 -10.01
C GLU A 43 -5.18 5.28 -9.61
N LEU A 44 -4.23 5.68 -8.75
CA LEU A 44 -3.21 4.78 -8.20
C LEU A 44 -3.82 3.71 -7.29
N LEU A 45 -4.80 4.07 -6.46
CA LEU A 45 -5.51 3.13 -5.59
C LEU A 45 -6.31 2.14 -6.42
N ASP A 46 -7.11 2.61 -7.38
CA ASP A 46 -7.92 1.77 -8.26
C ASP A 46 -7.04 0.78 -9.06
N LYS A 47 -5.84 1.21 -9.45
CA LYS A 47 -4.93 0.38 -10.23
C LYS A 47 -4.18 -0.66 -9.40
N TYR A 48 -3.70 -0.31 -8.21
CA TYR A 48 -2.70 -1.12 -7.49
C TYR A 48 -3.16 -1.72 -6.16
N GLN A 49 -4.17 -1.14 -5.52
CA GLN A 49 -4.66 -1.64 -4.24
C GLN A 49 -5.35 -3.00 -4.42
N GLY A 50 -5.11 -3.94 -3.52
CA GLY A 50 -5.76 -5.24 -3.50
C GLY A 50 -5.50 -6.11 -4.73
N ILE A 51 -4.37 -5.95 -5.43
CA ILE A 51 -4.09 -6.65 -6.70
C ILE A 51 -4.23 -8.18 -6.62
N SER A 52 -4.02 -8.78 -5.44
CA SER A 52 -4.13 -10.24 -5.21
C SER A 52 -5.41 -10.66 -4.49
N ILE A 53 -6.37 -9.75 -4.27
CA ILE A 53 -7.52 -10.02 -3.39
C ILE A 53 -8.46 -11.09 -3.95
N SER A 54 -8.63 -11.12 -5.28
CA SER A 54 -9.44 -12.15 -5.95
C SER A 54 -8.81 -13.53 -5.82
N ASP A 55 -7.49 -13.62 -5.92
CA ASP A 55 -6.75 -14.88 -5.75
C ASP A 55 -6.82 -15.35 -4.30
N ALA A 56 -6.68 -14.43 -3.33
CA ALA A 56 -6.84 -14.75 -1.91
C ALA A 56 -8.23 -15.30 -1.59
N ARG A 57 -9.29 -14.72 -2.17
CA ARG A 57 -10.66 -15.23 -2.01
C ARG A 57 -10.82 -16.61 -2.60
N GLU A 58 -10.22 -16.87 -3.76
CA GLU A 58 -10.28 -18.20 -4.37
C GLU A 58 -9.57 -19.24 -3.50
N ILE A 59 -8.36 -18.94 -3.01
CA ILE A 59 -7.62 -19.82 -2.08
C ILE A 59 -8.46 -20.12 -0.84
N LYS A 60 -9.08 -19.09 -0.24
CA LYS A 60 -9.87 -19.21 0.98
C LYS A 60 -11.05 -20.18 0.85
N LYS A 61 -11.62 -20.37 -0.35
CA LYS A 61 -12.70 -21.35 -0.58
C LYS A 61 -12.25 -22.80 -0.37
N HIS A 62 -10.94 -23.07 -0.50
CA HIS A 62 -10.39 -24.43 -0.51
C HIS A 62 -9.56 -24.77 0.73
N VAL A 63 -9.46 -23.85 1.70
CA VAL A 63 -8.65 -24.06 2.92
C VAL A 63 -9.45 -23.70 4.17
N ASN A 64 -9.20 -24.45 5.25
CA ASN A 64 -9.80 -24.21 6.57
C ASN A 64 -8.85 -23.47 7.53
N ILE A 65 -7.70 -22.99 7.03
CA ILE A 65 -6.72 -22.20 7.78
C ILE A 65 -6.83 -20.72 7.41
N PRO A 66 -6.38 -19.78 8.27
CA PRO A 66 -6.41 -18.36 7.95
C PRO A 66 -5.58 -18.00 6.70
N VAL A 67 -6.14 -17.13 5.85
CA VAL A 67 -5.50 -16.59 4.64
C VAL A 67 -5.18 -15.12 4.84
N ILE A 68 -3.89 -14.78 4.76
CA ILE A 68 -3.41 -13.39 4.82
C ILE A 68 -3.05 -12.92 3.40
N CYS A 69 -3.67 -11.84 2.93
CA CYS A 69 -3.45 -11.32 1.58
C CYS A 69 -2.43 -10.18 1.57
N THR A 70 -1.40 -10.25 0.71
CA THR A 70 -0.60 -9.08 0.33
C THR A 70 -1.23 -8.43 -0.89
N GLY A 71 -1.29 -7.09 -0.97
CA GLY A 71 -1.95 -6.44 -2.11
C GLY A 71 -1.71 -4.94 -2.25
N GLY A 72 -0.73 -4.36 -1.55
CA GLY A 72 -0.53 -2.90 -1.58
C GLY A 72 -1.68 -2.11 -0.93
N PHE A 73 -2.35 -2.67 0.07
CA PHE A 73 -3.48 -2.05 0.73
C PHE A 73 -3.14 -0.73 1.43
N GLN A 74 -3.94 0.32 1.23
CA GLN A 74 -3.76 1.64 1.85
C GLN A 74 -5.02 2.21 2.50
N GLN A 75 -6.21 1.91 1.96
CA GLN A 75 -7.47 2.47 2.46
C GLN A 75 -8.11 1.58 3.53
N ALA A 76 -8.45 2.16 4.68
CA ALA A 76 -9.14 1.45 5.75
C ALA A 76 -10.51 0.92 5.31
N SER A 77 -11.25 1.70 4.50
CA SER A 77 -12.53 1.30 3.89
C SER A 77 -12.40 0.03 3.06
N TYR A 78 -11.48 0.02 2.10
CA TYR A 78 -11.20 -1.15 1.24
C TYR A 78 -10.79 -2.37 2.08
N ILE A 79 -9.86 -2.19 3.02
CA ILE A 79 -9.37 -3.29 3.87
C ILE A 79 -10.51 -3.89 4.70
N ARG A 80 -11.36 -3.03 5.28
CA ARG A 80 -12.49 -3.46 6.10
C ARG A 80 -13.47 -4.30 5.28
N GLU A 81 -13.82 -3.84 4.08
CA GLU A 81 -14.71 -4.57 3.17
C GLU A 81 -14.09 -5.91 2.72
N ALA A 82 -12.80 -5.92 2.37
CA ALA A 82 -12.09 -7.13 2.00
C ALA A 82 -12.15 -8.23 3.08
N ILE A 83 -12.00 -7.83 4.34
CA ILE A 83 -12.06 -8.76 5.48
C ILE A 83 -13.52 -9.14 5.78
N SER A 84 -14.45 -8.17 5.86
CA SER A 84 -15.84 -8.44 6.24
C SER A 84 -16.59 -9.30 5.22
N GLU A 85 -16.28 -9.12 3.93
CA GLU A 85 -16.86 -9.92 2.83
C GLU A 85 -16.14 -11.27 2.63
N GLY A 86 -15.18 -11.60 3.49
CA GLY A 86 -14.50 -12.89 3.50
C GLY A 86 -13.60 -13.11 2.28
N PHE A 87 -12.98 -12.07 1.71
CA PHE A 87 -11.94 -12.26 0.70
C PHE A 87 -10.63 -12.78 1.33
N CYS A 88 -10.33 -12.36 2.56
CA CYS A 88 -9.19 -12.83 3.35
C CYS A 88 -9.50 -12.68 4.85
N ASP A 89 -8.71 -13.33 5.72
CA ASP A 89 -8.85 -13.18 7.17
C ASP A 89 -8.08 -11.97 7.70
N ALA A 90 -7.01 -11.58 7.00
CA ALA A 90 -6.23 -10.39 7.28
C ALA A 90 -5.51 -9.91 6.00
N VAL A 91 -5.06 -8.66 6.03
CA VAL A 91 -4.15 -8.11 5.02
C VAL A 91 -2.75 -7.97 5.59
N SER A 92 -1.73 -8.22 4.77
CA SER A 92 -0.36 -7.83 5.05
C SER A 92 -0.02 -6.56 4.26
N ILE A 93 0.62 -5.63 4.96
CA ILE A 93 0.97 -4.30 4.44
C ILE A 93 2.48 -4.13 4.56
N ALA A 94 3.13 -3.62 3.52
CA ALA A 94 4.58 -3.38 3.52
C ALA A 94 4.88 -1.92 3.16
N ARG A 95 4.92 -1.60 1.87
CA ARG A 95 5.27 -0.24 1.37
C ARG A 95 4.42 0.90 1.98
N PRO A 96 3.11 0.73 2.23
CA PRO A 96 2.31 1.77 2.91
C PRO A 96 2.70 1.99 4.38
N LEU A 97 3.13 0.94 5.09
CA LEU A 97 3.67 1.07 6.46
C LEU A 97 5.06 1.72 6.44
N VAL A 98 5.92 1.35 5.48
CA VAL A 98 7.22 2.03 5.28
C VAL A 98 7.05 3.52 4.96
N ALA A 99 5.94 3.86 4.29
CA ALA A 99 5.60 5.25 3.99
C ALA A 99 5.03 5.99 5.21
N ASN A 100 4.23 5.32 6.03
CA ASN A 100 3.49 5.88 7.17
C ASN A 100 3.53 4.88 8.33
N ASN A 101 4.51 5.00 9.23
CA ASN A 101 4.79 4.02 10.28
C ASN A 101 3.60 3.86 11.27
N ASP A 102 2.79 4.89 11.41
CA ASP A 102 1.61 4.99 12.28
C ASP A 102 0.30 4.67 11.54
N LEU A 103 0.34 4.14 10.30
CA LEU A 103 -0.84 3.92 9.44
C LEU A 103 -1.99 3.19 10.15
N VAL A 104 -1.70 2.14 10.92
CA VAL A 104 -2.71 1.36 11.65
C VAL A 104 -3.35 2.19 12.76
N GLN A 105 -2.58 3.05 13.42
CA GLN A 105 -3.07 3.95 14.46
C GLN A 105 -3.98 5.02 13.83
N GLN A 106 -3.62 5.51 12.64
CA GLN A 106 -4.49 6.42 11.87
C GLN A 106 -5.82 5.75 11.48
N PHE A 107 -5.79 4.47 11.06
CA PHE A 107 -7.03 3.71 10.81
C PHE A 107 -7.89 3.58 12.07
N GLN A 108 -7.26 3.32 13.22
CA GLN A 108 -7.95 3.24 14.51
C GLN A 108 -8.60 4.57 14.91
N GLN A 109 -7.97 5.70 14.54
CA GLN A 109 -8.51 7.05 14.72
C GLN A 109 -9.63 7.39 13.72
N GLY A 110 -9.97 6.48 12.80
CA GLY A 110 -11.02 6.65 11.81
C GLY A 110 -10.57 7.36 10.52
N LYS A 111 -9.28 7.64 10.35
CA LYS A 111 -8.75 8.11 9.05
C LYS A 111 -8.82 6.96 8.05
N ASP A 112 -9.32 7.25 6.85
CA ASP A 112 -9.40 6.23 5.80
C ASP A 112 -8.07 6.04 5.07
N LEU A 113 -7.29 7.11 4.96
CA LEU A 113 -6.02 7.20 4.25
C LEU A 113 -5.11 8.19 5.00
N PRO A 114 -3.79 8.01 5.03
CA PRO A 114 -2.86 8.99 5.59
C PRO A 114 -2.77 10.23 4.69
N GLU A 115 -2.35 11.36 5.27
CA GLU A 115 -2.23 12.64 4.55
C GLU A 115 -1.17 12.62 3.43
N ARG A 116 -0.20 11.71 3.53
CA ARG A 116 0.84 11.49 2.50
C ARG A 116 0.91 10.00 2.13
N PRO A 117 -0.03 9.45 1.33
CA PRO A 117 -0.05 8.03 1.00
C PRO A 117 1.20 7.53 0.26
N CYS A 118 1.42 6.21 0.25
CA CYS A 118 2.42 5.62 -0.65
C CYS A 118 1.95 5.77 -2.10
N THR A 119 2.87 6.15 -2.98
CA THR A 119 2.62 6.39 -4.41
C THR A 119 2.91 5.17 -5.29
N TYR A 120 3.15 3.99 -4.67
CA TYR A 120 3.51 2.74 -5.36
C TYR A 120 4.79 2.82 -6.22
N CYS A 121 5.66 3.80 -5.98
CA CYS A 121 6.83 4.08 -6.82
C CYS A 121 7.97 3.04 -6.75
N ASN A 122 7.92 2.09 -5.81
CA ASN A 122 8.94 1.07 -5.55
C ASN A 122 10.34 1.59 -5.18
N LYS A 123 10.53 2.90 -4.96
CA LYS A 123 11.82 3.45 -4.51
C LYS A 123 12.31 2.83 -3.20
N CYS A 124 11.40 2.51 -2.27
CA CYS A 124 11.73 1.79 -1.04
C CYS A 124 12.30 0.38 -1.31
N LEU A 125 11.71 -0.38 -2.25
CA LEU A 125 12.18 -1.72 -2.61
C LEU A 125 13.58 -1.69 -3.23
N VAL A 126 13.84 -0.73 -4.12
CA VAL A 126 15.16 -0.58 -4.76
C VAL A 126 16.23 -0.23 -3.73
N ASN A 127 15.90 0.62 -2.76
CA ASN A 127 16.84 1.03 -1.72
C ASN A 127 17.08 -0.02 -0.63
N ALA A 128 16.08 -0.86 -0.33
CA ALA A 128 16.16 -1.87 0.73
C ALA A 128 17.33 -2.87 0.59
N LEU A 129 17.94 -2.96 -0.61
CA LEU A 129 19.10 -3.81 -0.85
C LEU A 129 20.40 -3.28 -0.24
N GLN A 130 20.55 -1.96 -0.11
CA GLN A 130 21.84 -1.33 0.24
C GLN A 130 21.71 -0.21 1.27
N ASN A 131 20.50 0.32 1.48
CA ASN A 131 20.24 1.46 2.35
C ASN A 131 19.22 1.07 3.44
N PRO A 132 19.15 1.84 4.54
CA PRO A 132 18.19 1.58 5.62
C PRO A 132 16.74 1.50 5.12
N LEU A 133 15.90 0.69 5.76
CA LEU A 133 14.52 0.54 5.33
C LEU A 133 13.75 1.85 5.55
N GLY A 134 13.21 2.43 4.48
CA GLY A 134 12.43 3.65 4.56
C GLY A 134 11.81 4.06 3.22
N CYS A 135 11.08 5.18 3.21
CA CYS A 135 10.50 5.73 1.99
C CYS A 135 11.46 6.72 1.32
N TYR A 136 11.95 6.35 0.14
CA TYR A 136 12.91 7.15 -0.63
C TYR A 136 12.26 8.03 -1.71
N ASP A 137 10.98 8.40 -1.53
CA ASP A 137 10.33 9.35 -2.42
C ASP A 137 10.43 10.77 -1.84
N VAL A 138 11.51 11.49 -2.17
CA VAL A 138 11.82 12.83 -1.64
C VAL A 138 10.67 13.82 -1.75
N ARG A 139 9.81 13.67 -2.77
CA ARG A 139 8.61 14.50 -2.97
C ARG A 139 7.60 14.40 -1.82
N ARG A 140 7.55 13.26 -1.10
CA ARG A 140 6.72 13.11 0.13
C ARG A 140 7.26 13.92 1.32
N TYR A 141 8.45 14.46 1.19
CA TYR A 141 9.15 15.26 2.19
C TYR A 141 9.34 16.70 1.72
N ASN A 142 8.44 17.21 0.85
CA ASN A 142 8.48 18.57 0.31
C ASN A 142 9.78 18.87 -0.45
N ASP A 143 10.26 17.85 -1.18
CA ASP A 143 11.55 17.84 -1.88
C ASP A 143 12.77 18.12 -0.97
N ASP A 144 12.60 17.93 0.34
CA ASP A 144 13.65 18.02 1.35
C ASP A 144 14.31 16.65 1.56
N HIS A 145 15.49 16.50 0.96
CA HIS A 145 16.28 15.27 1.07
C HIS A 145 16.70 14.98 2.51
N ASP A 146 17.05 16.00 3.29
CA ASP A 146 17.56 15.78 4.65
C ASP A 146 16.47 15.30 5.58
N LYS A 147 15.24 15.85 5.46
CA LYS A 147 14.06 15.31 6.17
C LYS A 147 13.72 13.88 5.77
N MET A 148 13.86 13.55 4.49
CA MET A 148 13.67 12.17 4.03
C MET A 148 14.68 11.23 4.71
N ILE A 149 15.96 11.61 4.75
CA ILE A 149 17.00 10.81 5.39
C ILE A 149 16.79 10.73 6.90
N GLU A 150 16.43 11.83 7.57
CA GLU A 150 16.08 11.84 8.99
C GLU A 150 14.98 10.81 9.29
N GLN A 151 13.88 10.83 8.52
CA GLN A 151 12.80 9.85 8.67
C GLN A 151 13.27 8.41 8.39
N VAL A 152 14.08 8.18 7.36
CA VAL A 152 14.61 6.86 7.02
C VAL A 152 15.48 6.31 8.16
N MET A 153 16.29 7.15 8.79
CA MET A 153 17.19 6.74 9.86
C MET A 153 16.47 6.38 11.16
N THR A 154 15.19 6.78 11.33
CA THR A 154 14.36 6.37 12.47
C THR A 154 14.19 4.85 12.59
N VAL A 155 14.47 4.08 11.53
CA VAL A 155 14.46 2.60 11.60
C VAL A 155 15.46 2.03 12.61
N PHE A 156 16.48 2.80 12.98
CA PHE A 156 17.46 2.43 14.01
C PHE A 156 17.10 2.95 15.41
N ASP A 157 15.91 3.51 15.60
CA ASP A 157 15.44 4.03 16.90
C ASP A 157 14.14 3.32 17.35
N PRO A 158 14.09 2.73 18.57
CA PRO A 158 15.20 2.58 19.50
C PRO A 158 16.29 1.66 18.91
N PRO A 159 17.56 1.84 19.33
CA PRO A 159 18.63 1.01 18.83
C PRO A 159 18.37 -0.47 19.17
N PRO A 160 18.74 -1.41 18.29
CA PRO A 160 18.58 -2.83 18.56
C PRO A 160 19.24 -3.17 19.90
N PHE A 161 18.53 -3.90 20.77
CA PHE A 161 19.00 -4.35 22.08
C PHE A 161 19.12 -3.26 23.18
N SER A 162 18.39 -2.14 23.05
CA SER A 162 18.22 -1.15 24.12
C SER A 162 17.33 -1.64 25.27
#